data_AF-A0A7X7AEX9-F1
#
_entry.id   AF-A0A7X7AEX9-F1
#
_cell.length_a   1.000
_cell.length_b   1.000
_cell.length_c   1.000
_cell.angle_alpha   90.00
_cell.angle_beta   90.00
_cell.angle_gamma   90.00
#
_symmetry.space_group_name_H-M   'P 1'
#
loop_
_entity.id
_entity.type
_entity.pdbx_description
1 polymer ?
#
loop_
_entity_poly.entity_id
_entity_poly.type
_entity_poly.pdbx_seq_one_letter_code
_entity_poly.pdbx_strand_id
1 'polypeptide(L)' 'MQANNQPGSESGLQFADVYDQHFDAVNRYLRYRVENPWDADDLTAGVFLKVLENWYRFRGEAPWAVWIFRIAHNLYIDY' A
#
# COMPACT_ATOMS: atom_id res chain seq x y z
N MET A 1 22.41 23.41 12.10
CA MET A 1 22.16 22.18 11.34
C MET A 1 20.65 22.06 11.22
N GLN A 2 20.09 22.47 10.09
CA GLN A 2 18.65 22.62 9.89
C GLN A 2 18.06 21.25 9.55
N ALA A 3 17.38 20.61 10.51
CA ALA A 3 16.39 19.58 10.21
C ALA A 3 15.13 20.32 9.76
N ASN A 4 15.08 20.64 8.47
CA ASN A 4 13.98 21.34 7.85
C ASN A 4 12.81 20.35 7.73
N ASN A 5 11.97 20.29 8.78
CA ASN A 5 10.59 19.83 8.62
C ASN A 5 9.94 20.76 7.60
N GLN A 6 9.76 20.26 6.38
CA GLN A 6 8.95 20.89 5.35
C GLN A 6 7.50 20.46 5.58
N PRO A 7 6.60 21.31 6.13
CA PRO A 7 5.18 21.18 5.85
C PRO A 7 4.94 21.81 4.48
N GLY A 8 4.90 21.00 3.43
CA GLY A 8 4.45 21.41 2.10
C GLY A 8 3.93 20.17 1.38
N SER A 9 2.73 20.13 0.80
CA SER A 9 1.87 21.20 0.29
C SER A 9 0.39 20.78 0.32
N GLU A 10 -0.47 21.77 0.54
CA GLU A 10 -1.93 21.68 0.60
C GLU A 10 -2.55 21.26 -0.75
N SER A 11 -3.60 20.41 -0.69
CA SER A 11 -4.51 19.99 -1.79
C SER A 11 -4.12 18.76 -2.64
N GLY A 12 -3.51 17.74 -2.04
CA GLY A 12 -3.35 16.42 -2.68
C GLY A 12 -3.37 15.30 -1.64
N LEU A 13 -4.00 14.17 -1.98
CA LEU A 13 -3.94 12.95 -1.18
C LEU A 13 -2.49 12.43 -1.16
N GLN A 14 -1.92 12.16 0.01
CA GLN A 14 -0.53 11.69 0.14
C GLN A 14 -0.46 10.16 0.23
N PHE A 15 0.68 9.60 -0.15
CA PHE A 15 0.93 8.17 -0.03
C PHE A 15 0.83 7.68 1.43
N ALA A 16 1.35 8.47 2.38
CA ALA A 16 1.28 8.14 3.79
C ALA A 16 -0.16 7.94 4.27
N ASP A 17 -1.09 8.82 3.87
CA ASP A 17 -2.51 8.71 4.24
C ASP A 17 -3.14 7.41 3.70
N VAL A 18 -2.81 7.05 2.45
CA VAL A 18 -3.30 5.81 1.83
C VAL A 18 -2.68 4.59 2.50
N TYR A 19 -1.40 4.64 2.82
CA TYR A 19 -0.71 3.57 3.53
C TYR A 19 -1.37 3.34 4.90
N ASP A 20 -1.46 4.39 5.73
CA ASP A 20 -2.02 4.31 7.07
C ASP A 20 -3.47 3.81 7.06
N GLN A 21 -4.27 4.21 6.07
CA GLN A 21 -5.65 3.77 5.96
C GLN A 21 -5.81 2.30 5.55
N HIS A 22 -4.87 1.71 4.80
CA HIS A 22 -5.05 0.40 4.18
C HIS A 22 -4.13 -0.68 4.71
N PHE A 23 -3.03 -0.33 5.40
CA PHE A 23 -2.00 -1.27 5.82
C PHE A 23 -2.56 -2.46 6.60
N ASP A 24 -3.30 -2.19 7.67
CA ASP A 24 -3.86 -3.23 8.54
C ASP A 24 -4.80 -4.17 7.79
N ALA A 25 -5.60 -3.63 6.87
CA ALA A 25 -6.58 -4.41 6.10
C ALA A 25 -5.88 -5.34 5.09
N VAL A 26 -4.83 -4.84 4.41
CA VAL A 26 -4.02 -5.63 3.48
C VAL A 26 -3.25 -6.72 4.23
N ASN A 27 -2.58 -6.35 5.33
CA ASN A 27 -1.81 -7.28 6.14
C ASN A 27 -2.70 -8.40 6.69
N ARG A 28 -3.86 -8.06 7.25
CA ARG A 28 -4.84 -9.05 7.71
C ARG A 28 -5.34 -9.95 6.58
N TYR A 29 -5.62 -9.39 5.40
CA TYR A 29 -6.05 -10.16 4.24
C TYR A 29 -5.02 -11.21 3.80
N LEU A 30 -3.73 -10.85 3.82
CA LEU A 30 -2.63 -11.74 3.48
C LEU A 30 -2.36 -12.75 4.59
N ARG A 31 -2.39 -12.35 5.86
CA ARG A 31 -2.24 -13.25 7.02
C ARG A 31 -3.25 -14.39 7.08
N TYR A 32 -4.46 -14.18 6.55
CA TYR A 32 -5.45 -15.26 6.44
C TYR A 32 -5.21 -16.22 5.27
N ARG A 33 -4.27 -15.92 4.37
CA ARG A 33 -4.03 -16.66 3.13
C ARG A 33 -2.68 -17.36 3.06
N VAL A 34 -1.71 -16.92 3.87
CA VAL A 34 -0.41 -17.56 3.98
C VAL A 34 -0.24 -18.19 5.36
N GLU A 35 0.48 -19.31 5.42
CA GLU A 35 0.72 -20.03 6.67
C GLU A 35 1.75 -19.31 7.55
N ASN A 36 2.77 -18.70 6.94
CA ASN A 36 3.85 -18.03 7.64
C ASN A 36 3.54 -16.53 7.81
N PRO A 37 3.48 -16.03 9.06
CA PRO A 37 3.23 -14.62 9.34
C PRO A 37 4.28 -13.68 8.74
N TRP A 38 5.54 -14.11 8.61
CA TRP A 38 6.61 -13.29 8.03
C TRP A 38 6.40 -13.07 6.54
N ASP A 39 5.94 -14.09 5.82
CA ASP A 39 5.63 -13.98 4.40
C ASP A 39 4.45 -13.03 4.16
N ALA A 40 3.50 -12.96 5.08
CA ALA A 40 2.41 -11.98 5.03
C ALA A 40 2.93 -10.54 5.15
N ASP A 41 3.92 -10.31 6.03
CA ASP A 41 4.53 -8.99 6.23
C ASP A 41 5.36 -8.58 5.00
N ASP A 42 6.14 -9.50 4.44
CA ASP A 42 6.90 -9.27 3.21
C ASP A 42 5.99 -8.99 2.00
N LEU A 43 4.92 -9.77 1.83
CA LEU A 43 3.92 -9.53 0.79
C LEU A 43 3.22 -8.18 0.99
N THR A 44 2.90 -7.80 2.23
CA THR A 44 2.31 -6.49 2.54
C THR A 44 3.24 -5.36 2.12
N ALA A 45 4.53 -5.46 2.46
CA ALA A 45 5.53 -4.49 2.03
C ALA A 45 5.61 -4.42 0.50
N GLY A 46 5.60 -5.57 -0.18
CA GLY A 46 5.57 -5.66 -1.64
C GLY A 46 4.34 -4.99 -2.27
N VAL A 47 3.16 -5.10 -1.65
CA VAL A 47 1.95 -4.40 -2.10
C VAL A 47 2.15 -2.90 -2.10
N PHE A 48 2.59 -2.34 -0.97
CA PHE A 48 2.74 -0.90 -0.84
C PHE A 48 3.91 -0.35 -1.67
N LEU A 49 4.95 -1.15 -1.91
CA LEU A 49 5.99 -0.81 -2.87
C LEU A 49 5.42 -0.68 -4.28
N LYS A 50 4.63 -1.65 -4.74
CA LYS A 50 3.97 -1.59 -6.06
C LYS A 50 2.97 -0.46 -6.19
N VAL A 51 2.24 -0.15 -5.11
CA VAL A 51 1.35 1.02 -5.01
C VAL A 51 2.16 2.30 -5.22
N LEU A 52 3.30 2.45 -4.52
CA LEU A 52 4.16 3.63 -4.63
C LEU A 52 4.77 3.76 -6.04
N GLU A 53 5.27 2.67 -6.62
CA GLU A 53 5.82 2.63 -7.99
C GLU A 53 4.80 3.07 -9.04
N ASN A 54 3.53 2.78 -8.82
CA ASN A 54 2.43 3.12 -9.72
C ASN A 54 1.58 4.29 -9.23
N TRP A 55 2.03 5.01 -8.21
CA TRP A 55 1.27 6.07 -7.54
C TRP A 55 0.71 7.11 -8.51
N TYR A 56 1.59 7.64 -9.38
CA TYR A 56 1.22 8.64 -10.38
C TYR A 56 0.42 8.09 -11.57
N ARG A 57 0.30 6.76 -11.68
CA ARG A 57 -0.50 6.11 -12.73
C ARG A 57 -1.93 5.85 -12.30
N PHE A 58 -2.23 6.02 -11.01
CA PHE A 58 -3.59 5.89 -10.50
C PHE A 58 -4.46 7.05 -11.02
N ARG A 59 -5.47 6.72 -11.84
CA ARG A 59 -6.36 7.69 -12.48
C ARG A 59 -7.67 7.94 -11.73
N GLY A 60 -7.87 7.31 -10.58
CA GLY A 60 -9.13 7.41 -9.82
C GLY A 60 -10.31 6.66 -10.43
N GLU A 61 -10.07 5.74 -11.38
CA GLU A 61 -11.12 4.93 -12.03
C GLU A 61 -11.79 3.93 -11.07
N ALA A 62 -11.15 3.62 -9.94
CA ALA A 62 -11.67 2.78 -8.87
C ALA A 62 -11.21 3.31 -7.50
N PRO A 63 -11.89 2.98 -6.40
CA PRO A 63 -11.42 3.32 -5.05
C PRO A 63 -10.03 2.75 -4.77
N TRP A 64 -9.23 3.46 -3.96
CA TRP A 64 -7.89 3.02 -3.55
C TRP A 64 -7.87 1.58 -3.02
N ALA A 65 -8.81 1.24 -2.13
CA ALA A 65 -8.94 -0.11 -1.60
C ALA A 65 -9.04 -1.16 -2.73
N VAL A 66 -9.92 -0.96 -3.72
CA VAL A 66 -10.10 -1.92 -4.83
C VAL A 66 -8.79 -2.11 -5.60
N TRP A 67 -8.08 -1.02 -5.87
CA TRP A 67 -6.81 -1.07 -6.59
C TRP A 67 -5.69 -1.76 -5.78
N ILE A 68 -5.58 -1.42 -4.49
CA ILE A 68 -4.61 -2.01 -3.56
C ILE A 68 -4.87 -3.51 -3.37
N PHE A 69 -6.12 -3.91 -3.16
CA PHE A 69 -6.47 -5.32 -2.99
C PHE A 69 -6.28 -6.14 -4.27
N ARG A 70 -6.39 -5.51 -5.46
CA ARG A 70 -6.00 -6.16 -6.72
C ARG A 70 -4.49 -6.43 -6.76
N ILE A 71 -3.66 -5.48 -6.34
CA ILE A 71 -2.21 -5.67 -6.24
C ILE A 71 -1.89 -6.77 -5.23
N ALA A 72 -2.54 -6.76 -4.05
CA ALA A 72 -2.36 -7.78 -3.01
C ALA A 72 -2.76 -9.17 -3.48
N HIS A 73 -3.87 -9.30 -4.19
CA HIS A 73 -4.29 -10.57 -4.77
C HIS A 73 -3.28 -11.07 -5.80
N ASN A 74 -2.82 -10.22 -6.71
CA ASN A 74 -1.84 -10.62 -7.72
C ASN A 74 -0.52 -11.08 -7.08
N LEU A 75 0.01 -10.33 -6.11
CA LEU A 75 1.22 -10.73 -5.40
C LEU A 75 1.07 -12.04 -4.63
N TYR A 76 -0.10 -12.28 -4.03
CA TYR A 76 -0.40 -13.55 -3.36
C TYR A 76 -0.48 -14.72 -4.34
N ILE A 77 -1.03 -14.54 -5.55
CA ILE A 77 -1.12 -15.59 -6.56
C ILE A 77 0.26 -15.95 -7.13
N ASP A 78 1.17 -14.97 -7.21
CA ASP A 78 2.53 -15.16 -7.73
C ASP A 78 3.52 -15.73 -6.67
N TYR A 79 3.13 -15.74 -5.39
CA TYR A 79 3.89 -16.28 -4.26
C TYR A 79 3.66 -17.78 -4.10
#